data_AF-A0AB33IHM3-F1
#
_entry.id   AF-A0AB33IHM3-F1
#
_cell.length_a   1.000
_cell.length_b   1.000
_cell.length_c   1.000
_cell.angle_alpha   90.00
_cell.angle_beta   90.00
_cell.angle_gamma   90.00
#
_symmetry.space_group_name_H-M   'P 1'
#
loop_
_entity.id
_entity.type
_entity.pdbx_description
1 polymer ?
#
loop_
_entity_poly.entity_id
_entity_poly.type
_entity_poly.pdbx_seq_one_letter_code
_entity_poly.pdbx_strand_id
1 'polypeptide(L)'
;MTVGEGITRIDLWILDRVFQPLADRLPERLPAFEVGMSLLFGSLMLSGAATAAMIFLLGMDPFSAMFDILIWVLWVSFYLGVNRVRSLVRSGFVNPLRAMFLGLRPISVVFLIYSAWQGSTVDAHYTLAAWFNTLANATFTIGVYLASCNVKPPEQQASVWQRDFVGAPD
;
A
#
# COMPACT_ATOMS: atom_id res chain seq x y z
N MET A 1 -7.30 -21.72 17.30
CA MET A 1 -7.00 -20.56 16.45
C MET A 1 -6.41 -19.50 17.34
N THR A 2 -5.18 -19.07 17.07
CA THR A 2 -4.59 -17.93 17.78
C THR A 2 -5.13 -16.61 17.21
N VAL A 3 -5.09 -15.52 17.99
CA VAL A 3 -5.55 -14.20 17.52
C VAL A 3 -4.78 -13.76 16.26
N GLY A 4 -3.49 -14.07 16.16
CA GLY A 4 -2.65 -13.76 15.00
C GLY A 4 -3.06 -14.49 13.72
N GLU A 5 -3.45 -15.77 13.80
CA GLU A 5 -3.99 -16.51 12.66
C GLU A 5 -5.30 -15.91 12.16
N GLY A 6 -6.16 -15.46 13.09
CA GLY A 6 -7.41 -14.79 12.75
C GLY A 6 -7.18 -13.49 11.97
N ILE A 7 -6.28 -12.63 12.46
CA ILE A 7 -5.92 -11.37 11.78
C ILE A 7 -5.34 -11.65 10.40
N THR A 8 -4.43 -12.60 10.30
CA THR A 8 -3.82 -12.98 9.01
C THR A 8 -4.86 -13.49 8.01
N ARG A 9 -5.83 -14.28 8.48
CA ARG A 9 -6.91 -14.80 7.63
C ARG A 9 -7.81 -13.68 7.10
N ILE A 10 -8.12 -12.70 7.96
CA ILE A 10 -8.91 -11.52 7.56
C ILE A 10 -8.13 -10.66 6.58
N ASP A 11 -6.85 -10.39 6.83
CA ASP A 11 -5.97 -9.64 5.93
C ASP A 11 -5.92 -10.26 4.53
N LEU A 12 -5.67 -11.58 4.46
CA LEU A 12 -5.66 -12.31 3.20
C LEU A 12 -7.03 -12.32 2.52
N TRP A 13 -8.11 -12.41 3.31
CA TRP A 13 -9.46 -12.29 2.77
C TRP A 13 -9.73 -10.92 2.14
N ILE A 14 -9.30 -9.82 2.77
CA ILE A 14 -9.40 -8.47 2.22
C ILE A 14 -8.58 -8.38 0.92
N LEU A 15 -7.34 -8.89 0.95
CA LEU A 15 -6.45 -8.87 -0.20
C LEU A 15 -7.07 -9.63 -1.38
N ASP A 16 -7.52 -10.86 -1.18
CA ASP A 16 -8.02 -11.73 -2.25
C ASP A 16 -9.43 -11.34 -2.73
N ARG A 17 -10.28 -10.81 -1.85
CA ARG A 17 -11.69 -10.56 -2.19
C ARG A 17 -11.97 -9.12 -2.61
N VAL A 18 -11.15 -8.16 -2.18
CA VAL A 18 -11.36 -6.74 -2.47
C VAL A 18 -10.28 -6.23 -3.44
N PHE A 19 -9.00 -6.41 -3.10
CA PHE A 19 -7.91 -5.78 -3.83
C PHE A 19 -7.48 -6.56 -5.07
N GLN A 20 -7.43 -7.89 -5.02
CA GLN A 20 -7.11 -8.71 -6.18
C GLN A 20 -8.11 -8.50 -7.35
N PRO A 21 -9.45 -8.51 -7.17
CA PRO A 21 -10.37 -8.25 -8.27
C PRO A 21 -10.32 -6.79 -8.75
N LEU A 22 -9.96 -5.84 -7.87
CA LEU A 22 -9.71 -4.46 -8.28
C LEU A 22 -8.44 -4.37 -9.15
N ALA A 23 -7.38 -5.08 -8.76
CA ALA A 23 -6.13 -5.18 -9.47
C ALA A 23 -6.30 -5.86 -10.85
N ASP A 24 -7.11 -6.90 -10.94
CA ASP A 24 -7.37 -7.62 -12.18
C ASP A 24 -8.20 -6.82 -13.19
N ARG A 25 -8.90 -5.77 -12.73
CA ARG A 25 -9.66 -4.83 -13.57
C ARG A 25 -8.84 -3.63 -14.03
N LEU A 26 -7.64 -3.43 -13.49
CA LEU A 26 -6.76 -2.34 -13.92
C LEU A 26 -6.27 -2.59 -15.36
N PRO A 27 -6.10 -1.53 -16.16
CA PRO A 27 -5.60 -1.65 -17.53
C PRO A 27 -4.15 -2.16 -17.51
N GLU A 28 -3.77 -2.95 -18.51
CA GLU A 28 -2.40 -3.53 -18.61
C GLU A 28 -1.29 -2.47 -18.61
N ARG A 29 -1.60 -1.23 -19.02
CA ARG A 29 -0.67 -0.08 -19.00
C ARG A 29 -0.36 0.43 -17.60
N LEU A 30 -1.17 0.08 -16.59
CA LEU A 30 -1.04 0.50 -15.20
C LEU A 30 -1.14 -0.73 -14.29
N PRO A 31 -0.08 -1.55 -14.20
CA PRO A 31 -0.10 -2.72 -13.35
C PRO A 31 -0.34 -2.30 -11.89
N ALA A 32 -1.08 -3.13 -11.15
CA ALA A 32 -1.47 -2.85 -9.76
C ALA A 32 -0.29 -2.49 -8.86
N PHE A 33 0.89 -3.06 -9.11
CA PHE A 33 2.11 -2.70 -8.41
C PHE A 33 2.51 -1.23 -8.63
N GLU A 34 2.46 -0.71 -9.86
CA GLU A 34 2.82 0.68 -10.15
C GLU A 34 1.81 1.68 -9.59
N VAL A 35 0.52 1.32 -9.62
CA VAL A 35 -0.54 2.08 -8.94
C VAL A 35 -0.29 2.09 -7.44
N GLY A 36 0.03 0.93 -6.86
CA GLY A 36 0.40 0.79 -5.45
C GLY A 36 1.58 1.68 -5.07
N MET A 37 2.67 1.63 -5.85
CA MET A 37 3.84 2.49 -5.65
C MET A 37 3.51 3.98 -5.79
N SER A 38 2.67 4.35 -6.75
CA SER A 38 2.24 5.74 -6.92
C SER A 38 1.43 6.24 -5.74
N LEU A 39 0.57 5.40 -5.16
CA LEU A 39 -0.18 5.70 -3.93
C LEU A 39 0.73 5.77 -2.71
N LEU A 40 1.74 4.89 -2.60
CA LEU A 40 2.74 4.97 -1.54
C LEU A 40 3.53 6.28 -1.64
N PHE A 41 3.94 6.69 -2.84
CA PHE A 41 4.58 7.99 -3.04
C PHE A 41 3.63 9.16 -2.71
N GLY A 42 2.37 9.08 -3.15
CA GLY A 42 1.34 10.07 -2.81
C GLY A 42 1.15 10.21 -1.30
N SER A 43 1.14 9.09 -0.57
CA SER A 43 1.04 9.08 0.90
C SER A 43 2.23 9.76 1.57
N LEU A 44 3.44 9.56 1.04
CA LEU A 44 4.65 10.23 1.51
C LEU A 44 4.57 11.75 1.32
N MET A 45 4.10 12.18 0.15
CA MET A 45 3.95 13.61 -0.14
C MET A 45 2.88 14.25 0.73
N LEU A 46 1.73 13.58 0.92
CA LEU A 46 0.66 14.06 1.78
C LEU A 46 1.09 14.13 3.25
N SER A 47 1.77 13.11 3.76
CA SER A 47 2.30 13.10 5.12
C SER A 47 3.34 14.20 5.31
N GLY A 48 4.29 14.35 4.37
CA GLY A 48 5.28 15.42 4.43
C GLY A 48 4.66 16.81 4.36
N ALA A 49 3.63 17.00 3.53
CA ALA A 49 2.88 18.25 3.46
C ALA A 49 2.11 18.55 4.76
N ALA A 50 1.52 17.54 5.39
CA ALA A 50 0.85 17.70 6.68
C ALA A 50 1.84 18.15 7.76
N THR A 51 3.00 17.50 7.86
CA THR A 51 4.06 17.90 8.81
C THR A 51 4.59 19.30 8.51
N ALA A 52 4.82 19.64 7.24
CA ALA A 52 5.25 20.97 6.85
C ALA A 52 4.20 22.04 7.19
N ALA A 53 2.90 21.75 6.99
CA ALA A 53 1.82 22.66 7.37
C ALA A 53 1.79 22.92 8.87
N MET A 54 2.00 21.90 9.70
CA MET A 54 2.08 22.04 11.16
C MET A 54 3.22 22.98 11.58
N ILE A 55 4.38 22.88 10.94
CA ILE A 55 5.55 23.71 11.27
C ILE A 55 5.38 25.14 10.75
N PHE A 56 5.08 25.31 9.45
CA PHE A 56 5.14 26.62 8.80
C PHE A 56 3.85 27.44 8.91
N LEU A 57 2.68 26.79 8.89
CA LEU A 57 1.39 27.50 8.92
C LEU A 57 0.84 27.62 10.35
N LEU A 58 1.03 26.59 11.16
CA LEU A 58 0.50 26.52 12.53
C LEU A 58 1.56 26.90 13.58
N GLY A 59 2.80 27.18 13.15
CA GLY A 59 3.87 27.68 14.02
C GLY A 59 4.38 26.66 15.03
N MET A 60 4.17 25.36 14.78
CA MET A 60 4.64 24.30 15.68
C MET A 60 6.16 24.25 15.70
N ASP A 61 6.74 24.16 16.90
CA ASP A 61 8.18 23.99 17.07
C ASP A 61 8.64 22.70 16.36
N PRO A 62 9.66 22.75 15.47
CA PRO A 62 10.21 21.57 14.81
C PRO A 62 10.61 20.44 15.76
N PHE A 63 11.03 20.75 17.00
CA PHE A 63 11.31 19.72 18.00
C PHE A 63 10.06 18.98 18.45
N SER A 64 8.90 19.65 18.46
CA SER A 64 7.61 19.02 18.76
C SER A 64 7.14 18.14 17.60
N ALA A 65 7.48 18.50 16.36
CA ALA A 65 7.20 17.72 15.16
C ALA A 65 8.25 16.62 14.86
N MET A 66 9.26 16.45 15.73
CA MET A 66 10.38 15.52 15.50
C MET A 66 9.92 14.08 15.28
N PHE A 67 8.91 13.63 16.03
CA PHE A 67 8.36 12.29 15.87
C PHE A 67 7.77 12.06 14.48
N ASP A 68 6.99 13.03 13.97
CA ASP A 68 6.40 12.96 12.63
C ASP A 68 7.46 13.02 11.53
N ILE A 69 8.51 13.82 11.72
CA ILE A 69 9.65 13.89 10.80
C ILE A 69 10.38 12.54 10.73
N LEU A 70 10.66 11.90 11.87
CA LEU A 70 11.33 10.60 11.92
C LEU A 70 10.47 9.49 11.29
N ILE A 71 9.16 9.49 11.54
CA ILE A 71 8.22 8.58 10.88
C ILE A 71 8.23 8.80 9.37
N TRP A 72 8.22 10.05 8.92
CA TRP A 72 8.28 10.37 7.50
C TRP A 72 9.57 9.84 6.85
N VAL A 73 10.72 10.03 7.48
CA VAL A 73 12.01 9.48 7.01
C VAL A 73 12.01 7.95 6.98
N LEU A 74 11.40 7.30 7.98
CA LEU A 74 11.21 5.85 7.98
C LEU A 74 10.37 5.40 6.78
N TRP A 75 9.27 6.11 6.47
CA TRP A 75 8.44 5.79 5.31
C TRP A 75 9.16 6.03 3.98
N VAL A 76 10.00 7.07 3.87
CA VAL A 76 10.85 7.29 2.70
C VAL A 76 11.79 6.09 2.50
N SER A 77 12.42 5.63 3.60
CA SER A 77 13.30 4.46 3.57
C SER A 77 12.55 3.20 3.17
N PHE A 78 11.35 3.00 3.70
CA PHE A 78 10.46 1.90 3.31
C PHE A 78 10.16 1.95 1.80
N TYR A 79 9.72 3.09 1.28
CA TYR A 79 9.42 3.27 -0.15
C TYR A 79 10.62 2.94 -1.05
N LEU A 80 11.81 3.43 -0.70
CA LEU A 80 13.04 3.09 -1.41
C LEU A 80 13.35 1.58 -1.34
N GLY A 81 13.10 0.96 -0.19
CA GLY A 81 13.21 -0.49 0.00
C GLY A 81 12.29 -1.28 -0.92
N VAL A 82 11.00 -0.90 -0.99
CA VAL A 82 10.02 -1.54 -1.89
C VAL A 82 10.41 -1.33 -3.35
N ASN A 83 10.83 -0.13 -3.72
CA ASN A 83 11.25 0.16 -5.09
C ASN A 83 12.48 -0.67 -5.50
N ARG A 84 13.40 -0.94 -4.57
CA ARG A 84 14.58 -1.79 -4.81
C ARG A 84 14.20 -3.24 -5.11
N VAL A 85 13.15 -3.76 -4.49
CA VAL A 85 12.67 -5.13 -4.71
C VAL A 85 11.63 -5.25 -5.83
N ARG A 86 11.35 -4.16 -6.56
CA ARG A 86 10.43 -4.15 -7.72
C ARG A 86 10.71 -5.27 -8.72
N SER A 87 11.98 -5.60 -8.95
CA SER A 87 12.41 -6.64 -9.91
C SER A 87 12.00 -8.07 -9.51
N LEU A 88 11.61 -8.27 -8.25
CA LEU A 88 11.10 -9.55 -7.75
C LEU A 88 9.63 -9.77 -8.10
N VAL A 89 8.89 -8.71 -8.40
CA VAL A 89 7.49 -8.78 -8.82
C VAL A 89 7.44 -9.13 -10.31
N ARG A 90 7.07 -10.36 -10.64
CA ARG A 90 7.05 -10.88 -12.01
C ARG A 90 5.68 -11.48 -12.34
N SER A 91 5.26 -11.34 -13.60
CA SER A 91 4.04 -11.98 -14.11
C SER A 91 4.19 -13.50 -14.10
N GLY A 92 3.16 -14.21 -13.66
CA GLY A 92 3.12 -15.68 -13.63
C GLY A 92 3.73 -16.32 -12.38
N PHE A 93 4.32 -15.53 -11.47
CA PHE A 93 4.80 -16.00 -10.17
C PHE A 93 4.00 -15.35 -9.03
N VAL A 94 3.98 -16.01 -7.87
CA VAL A 94 3.38 -15.43 -6.66
C VAL A 94 4.18 -14.20 -6.24
N ASN A 95 3.48 -13.10 -5.94
CA ASN A 95 4.14 -11.87 -5.53
C ASN A 95 4.80 -12.04 -4.14
N PRO A 96 6.14 -11.90 -4.01
CA PRO A 96 6.83 -12.06 -2.73
C PRO A 96 6.45 -10.98 -1.71
N LEU A 97 6.01 -9.80 -2.17
CA LEU A 97 5.55 -8.71 -1.29
C LEU A 97 4.29 -9.07 -0.52
N ARG A 98 3.51 -10.03 -1.04
CA ARG A 98 2.34 -10.56 -0.34
C ARG A 98 2.72 -11.13 1.03
N ALA A 99 3.83 -11.85 1.11
CA ALA A 99 4.35 -12.40 2.35
C ALA A 99 5.11 -11.35 3.17
N MET A 100 5.94 -10.50 2.52
CA MET A 100 6.71 -9.48 3.23
C MET A 100 5.82 -8.45 3.95
N PHE A 101 4.67 -8.10 3.37
CA PHE A 101 3.73 -7.13 3.95
C PHE A 101 2.62 -7.74 4.80
N LEU A 102 2.69 -9.03 5.10
CA LEU A 102 1.66 -9.72 5.88
C LEU A 102 1.46 -9.12 7.28
N GLY A 103 2.53 -8.63 7.92
CA GLY A 103 2.41 -7.88 9.18
C GLY A 103 2.03 -6.40 8.97
N LEU A 104 2.53 -5.79 7.89
CA LEU A 104 2.38 -4.35 7.65
C LEU A 104 0.94 -3.97 7.27
N ARG A 105 0.28 -4.77 6.44
CA ARG A 105 -1.10 -4.51 5.97
C ARG A 105 -2.15 -4.44 7.09
N PRO A 106 -2.23 -5.38 8.05
CA PRO A 106 -3.20 -5.25 9.13
C PRO A 106 -2.86 -4.08 10.06
N ILE A 107 -1.56 -3.81 10.29
CA ILE A 107 -1.11 -2.67 11.08
C ILE A 107 -1.53 -1.35 10.42
N SER A 108 -1.37 -1.21 9.09
CA SER A 108 -1.76 0.01 8.38
C SER A 108 -3.27 0.26 8.39
N VAL A 109 -4.09 -0.80 8.40
CA VAL A 109 -5.55 -0.66 8.60
C VAL A 109 -5.87 -0.13 10.00
N VAL A 110 -5.21 -0.64 11.04
CA VAL A 110 -5.40 -0.14 12.41
C VAL A 110 -4.99 1.33 12.53
N PHE A 111 -3.84 1.71 11.96
CA PHE A 111 -3.40 3.10 11.94
C PHE A 111 -4.35 4.02 11.16
N LEU A 112 -4.90 3.55 10.04
CA LEU A 112 -5.90 4.29 9.30
C LEU A 112 -7.13 4.58 10.17
N ILE A 113 -7.69 3.57 10.84
CA ILE A 113 -8.84 3.72 11.74
C ILE A 113 -8.52 4.70 12.87
N TYR A 114 -7.34 4.55 13.48
CA TYR A 114 -6.89 5.45 14.55
C TYR A 114 -6.75 6.90 14.05
N SER A 115 -6.16 7.12 12.88
CA SER A 115 -5.99 8.45 12.29
C SER A 115 -7.34 9.11 11.95
N ALA A 116 -8.32 8.32 11.50
CA ALA A 116 -9.66 8.82 11.21
C ALA A 116 -10.40 9.22 12.49
N TRP A 117 -10.26 8.43 13.56
CA TRP A 117 -10.79 8.79 14.87
C TRP A 117 -10.13 10.06 15.41
N GLN A 118 -8.80 10.16 15.35
CA GLN A 118 -8.06 11.34 15.76
C GLN A 118 -8.46 12.60 14.97
N GLY A 119 -8.67 12.49 13.66
CA GLY A 119 -9.14 13.60 12.82
C GLY A 119 -10.51 14.17 13.25
N SER A 120 -11.33 13.37 13.93
CA SER A 120 -12.64 13.80 14.46
C SER A 120 -12.59 14.37 15.88
N THR A 121 -11.51 14.14 16.63
CA THR A 121 -11.38 14.53 18.05
C THR A 121 -10.38 15.65 18.29
N VAL A 122 -9.56 16.01 17.29
CA VAL A 122 -8.55 17.06 17.41
C VAL A 122 -9.18 18.46 17.41
N ASP A 123 -8.51 19.42 18.05
CA ASP A 123 -8.93 20.81 18.06
C ASP A 123 -9.11 21.38 16.64
N ALA A 124 -10.08 22.29 16.50
CA ALA A 124 -10.47 22.91 15.23
C ALA A 124 -9.27 23.53 14.46
N HIS A 125 -8.24 23.96 15.19
CA HIS A 125 -7.03 24.55 14.61
C HIS A 125 -6.17 23.53 13.84
N TYR A 126 -6.19 22.25 14.24
CA TYR A 126 -5.37 21.18 13.64
C TYR A 126 -6.17 20.25 12.72
N THR A 127 -7.48 20.44 12.60
CA THR A 127 -8.37 19.54 11.86
C THR A 127 -7.94 19.34 10.41
N LEU A 128 -7.50 20.40 9.72
CA LEU A 128 -7.04 20.29 8.33
C LEU A 128 -5.82 19.35 8.21
N ALA A 129 -4.78 19.59 9.01
CA ALA A 129 -3.56 18.77 9.01
C ALA A 129 -3.86 17.31 9.39
N ALA A 130 -4.75 17.10 10.36
CA ALA A 130 -5.18 15.76 10.76
C ALA A 130 -5.87 15.01 9.62
N TRP A 131 -6.78 15.64 8.87
CA TRP A 131 -7.42 15.01 7.71
C TRP A 131 -6.46 14.74 6.54
N PHE A 132 -5.47 15.62 6.32
CA PHE A 132 -4.39 15.33 5.36
C PHE A 132 -3.60 14.09 5.79
N ASN A 133 -3.32 13.93 7.08
CA ASN A 133 -2.66 12.74 7.60
C ASN A 133 -3.56 11.48 7.49
N THR A 134 -4.87 11.60 7.72
CA THR A 134 -5.82 10.49 7.47
C THR A 134 -5.81 10.08 6.00
N LEU A 135 -5.81 11.04 5.08
CA LEU A 135 -5.73 10.77 3.64
C LEU A 135 -4.40 10.12 3.26
N ALA A 136 -3.29 10.54 3.88
CA ALA A 136 -1.99 9.91 3.73
C ALA A 136 -2.03 8.44 4.19
N ASN A 137 -2.60 8.15 5.37
CA ASN A 137 -2.76 6.77 5.84
C ASN A 137 -3.68 5.94 4.93
N ALA A 138 -4.74 6.53 4.39
CA ALA A 138 -5.65 5.84 3.49
C ALA A 138 -4.95 5.44 2.18
N THR A 139 -4.25 6.40 1.57
CA THR A 139 -3.47 6.16 0.34
C THR A 139 -2.33 5.18 0.59
N PHE A 140 -1.67 5.25 1.74
CA PHE A 140 -0.65 4.29 2.14
C PHE A 140 -1.22 2.87 2.23
N THR A 141 -2.30 2.69 2.98
CA THR A 141 -2.94 1.37 3.16
C THR A 141 -3.36 0.79 1.81
N ILE A 142 -4.09 1.55 0.99
CA ILE A 142 -4.48 1.12 -0.36
C ILE A 142 -3.25 0.76 -1.20
N GLY A 143 -2.19 1.58 -1.13
CA GLY A 143 -0.94 1.37 -1.82
C GLY A 143 -0.27 0.05 -1.47
N VAL A 144 -0.15 -0.28 -0.17
CA VAL A 144 0.44 -1.55 0.29
C VAL A 144 -0.40 -2.75 -0.16
N TYR A 145 -1.72 -2.67 -0.10
CA TYR A 145 -2.59 -3.77 -0.55
C TYR A 145 -2.47 -3.99 -2.07
N LEU A 146 -2.48 -2.93 -2.87
CA LEU A 146 -2.29 -3.04 -4.33
C LEU A 146 -0.90 -3.55 -4.70
N ALA A 147 0.16 -3.08 -4.03
CA ALA A 147 1.52 -3.57 -4.23
C ALA A 147 1.68 -5.06 -3.82
N SER A 148 0.80 -5.56 -2.96
CA SER A 148 0.76 -6.97 -2.52
C SER A 148 -0.03 -7.90 -3.45
N CYS A 149 -0.80 -7.36 -4.40
CA CYS A 149 -1.61 -8.17 -5.30
C CYS A 149 -0.72 -8.97 -6.27
N ASN A 150 -1.20 -10.13 -6.70
CA ASN A 150 -0.53 -10.91 -7.74
C ASN A 150 -0.65 -10.19 -9.09
N VAL A 151 0.37 -10.31 -9.93
CA VAL A 151 0.36 -9.77 -11.29
C VAL A 151 -0.36 -10.74 -12.21
N LYS A 152 -1.42 -10.28 -12.89
CA LYS A 152 -2.13 -11.08 -13.90
C LYS A 152 -1.16 -11.48 -15.02
N PRO A 153 -1.10 -12.76 -15.42
CA PRO A 153 -0.30 -13.17 -16.57
C PRO A 153 -0.85 -12.53 -17.85
N PRO A 154 0.00 -12.05 -18.78
CA PRO A 154 -0.47 -11.46 -20.03
C PRO A 154 -1.27 -12.49 -20.83
N GLU A 155 -2.47 -12.10 -21.30
CA GLU A 155 -3.43 -13.01 -21.96
C GLU A 155 -2.85 -13.70 -23.21
N GLN A 156 -1.80 -13.12 -23.81
CA GLN A 156 -1.16 -13.65 -25.01
C GLN A 156 -0.33 -14.93 -24.79
N GLN A 157 0.11 -15.24 -23.57
CA GLN A 157 0.94 -16.43 -23.30
C GLN A 157 0.16 -17.73 -23.06
N ALA A 158 -1.16 -17.67 -22.85
CA ALA A 158 -1.98 -18.89 -22.75
C ALA A 158 -2.08 -19.64 -24.10
N SER A 159 -1.88 -18.93 -25.23
CA SER A 159 -2.01 -19.51 -26.57
C SER A 159 -0.82 -20.35 -27.03
N VAL A 160 0.38 -20.12 -26.48
CA VAL A 160 1.60 -20.83 -26.89
C VAL A 160 1.66 -22.20 -26.24
N TRP A 161 1.38 -22.29 -24.94
CA TRP A 161 1.34 -23.58 -24.23
C TRP A 161 0.19 -24.49 -24.68
N GLN A 162 -0.96 -23.93 -25.07
CA GLN A 162 -2.05 -24.73 -25.64
C GLN A 162 -1.74 -25.29 -27.04
N ARG A 163 -0.81 -24.69 -27.79
CA ARG A 163 -0.40 -25.19 -29.12
C ARG A 163 0.53 -26.39 -29.02
N ASP A 164 1.40 -26.46 -28.03
CA ASP A 164 2.37 -27.54 -27.90
C ASP A 164 1.75 -28.89 -27.47
N PHE A 165 0.60 -28.87 -26.77
CA PHE A 165 -0.11 -30.09 -26.37
C PHE A 165 -1.07 -30.65 -27.43
N VAL A 166 -1.35 -29.91 -28.50
CA VAL A 166 -2.24 -30.36 -29.60
C VAL A 166 -1.46 -31.06 -30.72
N GLY A 167 -0.12 -31.06 -30.64
CA GLY A 167 0.76 -31.61 -31.68
C GLY A 167 1.41 -32.96 -31.38
N ALA A 168 1.05 -33.65 -30.29
CA ALA A 168 1.58 -34.99 -30.01
C ALA A 168 0.79 -36.04 -30.82
N PRO A 169 1.40 -36.70 -31.84
CA PRO A 169 0.77 -37.86 -32.47
C PRO A 169 0.73 -39.03 -31.49
N ASP A 170 -0.39 -39.76 -31.51
CA ASP A 170 -0.67 -40.97 -30.72
C ASP A 170 0.40 -42.07 -30.86
#